data_AF-A0A444J9T4-F1
#
_entry.id   AF-A0A444J9T4-F1
#
_cell.length_a   1.000
_cell.length_b   1.000
_cell.length_c   1.000
_cell.angle_alpha   90.00
_cell.angle_beta   90.00
_cell.angle_gamma   90.00
#
_symmetry.space_group_name_H-M   'P 1'
#
loop_
_entity.id
_entity.type
_entity.pdbx_description
1 polymer ?
#
loop_
_entity_poly.entity_id
_entity_poly.type
_entity_poly.pdbx_seq_one_letter_code
_entity_poly.pdbx_strand_id
1 'polypeptide(L)'
;MDLKTMTYLVVGATFALYMFIAFRARAGTTGEFYVAGKGVHPVLNGMATGADWMSAASFISMAGLIAFKGYDASVFLMGWTGGYCLLAMLLAPYLRKYGKFTVPEFIGDRYYSNTARVVAVICLIVASLTYVIGQMKGVGVAFSRFLELPYEVGLGVGMVIVFIYAVLGGMKGVTYTQIAQYCVLIFAYTVPAVFISLQLTDNPLPQLGLGAQLNDGSGMFLLEKLDKTLVDLGFTQ
;
A
#
# COMPACT_ATOMS: atom_id res chain seq x y z
N MET A 1 17.46 -24.56 -6.06
CA MET A 1 17.92 -23.19 -5.79
C MET A 1 17.72 -22.94 -4.30
N ASP A 2 18.70 -22.39 -3.60
CA ASP A 2 18.55 -22.08 -2.18
C ASP A 2 17.54 -20.93 -1.98
N LEU A 3 16.80 -20.95 -0.86
CA LEU A 3 15.75 -19.97 -0.56
C LEU A 3 16.33 -18.56 -0.53
N LYS A 4 17.50 -18.38 0.06
CA LYS A 4 18.19 -17.10 0.16
C LYS A 4 18.56 -16.55 -1.22
N THR A 5 19.07 -17.40 -2.11
CA THR A 5 19.35 -17.03 -3.50
C THR A 5 18.07 -16.64 -4.25
N MET A 6 16.97 -17.36 -4.04
CA MET A 6 15.69 -17.03 -4.64
C MET A 6 15.17 -15.67 -4.17
N THR A 7 15.25 -15.39 -2.87
CA THR A 7 14.87 -14.10 -2.30
C THR A 7 15.67 -12.95 -2.91
N TYR A 8 16.99 -13.08 -2.99
CA TYR A 8 17.83 -12.04 -3.60
C TYR A 8 17.52 -11.82 -5.08
N LEU A 9 17.26 -12.89 -5.84
CA LEU A 9 16.90 -12.77 -7.25
C LEU A 9 15.55 -12.07 -7.43
N VAL A 10 14.53 -12.44 -6.67
CA VAL A 10 13.19 -11.84 -6.76
C VAL A 10 13.22 -10.37 -6.31
N VAL A 11 13.85 -10.08 -5.17
CA VAL A 11 13.97 -8.70 -4.67
C VAL A 11 14.82 -7.85 -5.62
N GLY A 12 15.96 -8.38 -6.09
CA GLY A 12 16.80 -7.69 -7.06
C GLY A 12 16.08 -7.41 -8.38
N ALA A 13 15.35 -8.39 -8.91
CA ALA A 13 14.59 -8.25 -10.15
C ALA A 13 13.44 -7.23 -10.03
N THR A 14 12.73 -7.21 -8.89
CA THR A 14 11.67 -6.23 -8.66
C THR A 14 12.21 -4.81 -8.57
N PHE A 15 13.30 -4.58 -7.84
CA PHE A 15 13.95 -3.26 -7.82
C PHE A 15 14.51 -2.86 -9.18
N ALA A 16 15.14 -3.78 -9.91
CA ALA A 16 15.63 -3.51 -11.26
C ALA A 16 14.49 -3.11 -12.21
N LEU A 17 13.34 -3.81 -12.14
CA LEU A 17 12.14 -3.47 -12.90
C LEU A 17 11.64 -2.07 -12.55
N TYR A 18 11.50 -1.75 -11.26
CA TYR A 18 11.00 -0.43 -10.83
C TYR A 18 11.96 0.69 -11.24
N MET A 19 13.27 0.49 -11.07
CA MET A 19 14.29 1.43 -11.52
C MET A 19 14.27 1.63 -13.03
N PHE A 20 14.10 0.55 -13.80
CA PHE A 20 13.98 0.61 -15.26
C PHE A 20 12.76 1.42 -15.70
N ILE A 21 11.60 1.18 -15.07
CA ILE A 21 10.37 1.93 -15.34
C ILE A 21 10.56 3.41 -14.99
N ALA A 22 11.09 3.73 -13.80
CA ALA A 22 11.33 5.10 -13.38
C ALA A 22 12.30 5.84 -14.30
N PHE A 23 13.35 5.17 -14.77
CA PHE A 23 14.30 5.72 -15.75
C PHE A 23 13.63 5.97 -17.10
N ARG A 24 12.85 5.00 -17.61
CA ARG A 24 12.21 5.10 -18.92
C ARG A 24 11.06 6.11 -18.95
N ALA A 25 10.37 6.28 -17.82
CA ALA A 25 9.25 7.20 -17.63
C ALA A 25 9.65 8.52 -16.96
N ARG A 26 10.94 8.88 -16.98
CA ARG A 26 11.47 10.13 -16.44
C ARG A 26 10.68 11.34 -16.96
N ALA A 27 10.29 12.22 -16.04
CA ALA A 27 9.64 13.47 -16.38
C ALA A 27 10.61 14.45 -17.07
N GLY A 28 10.22 14.96 -18.24
CA GLY A 28 10.96 15.99 -18.98
C GLY A 28 10.45 17.41 -18.75
N THR A 29 9.28 17.57 -18.11
CA THR A 29 8.64 18.87 -17.84
C THR A 29 8.10 18.95 -16.42
N THR A 30 7.88 20.17 -15.92
CA THR A 30 7.26 20.42 -14.60
C THR A 30 5.88 19.77 -14.45
N GLY A 31 5.08 19.76 -15.52
CA GLY A 31 3.77 19.10 -15.52
C GLY A 31 3.88 17.57 -15.44
N GLU A 32 4.87 16.96 -16.08
CA GLU A 32 5.14 15.53 -15.91
C GLU A 32 5.71 15.20 -14.53
N PHE A 33 6.51 16.10 -13.96
CA PHE A 33 7.11 15.92 -12.64
C PHE A 33 6.09 15.99 -11.51
N TYR A 34 5.13 16.93 -11.56
CA TYR A 34 4.16 17.09 -10.46
C TYR A 34 2.80 16.42 -10.68
N VAL A 35 2.34 16.23 -11.93
CA VAL A 35 0.99 15.70 -12.21
C VAL A 35 0.96 14.64 -13.32
N ALA A 36 2.11 14.04 -13.64
CA ALA A 36 2.26 13.05 -14.70
C ALA A 36 1.66 13.49 -16.06
N GLY A 37 1.63 14.80 -16.33
CA GLY A 37 1.05 15.36 -17.56
C GLY A 37 -0.47 15.23 -17.68
N LYS A 38 -1.18 14.82 -16.61
CA LYS A 38 -2.65 14.59 -16.58
C LYS A 38 -3.18 13.55 -17.60
N GLY A 39 -2.29 12.81 -18.26
CA GLY A 39 -2.63 11.87 -19.34
C GLY A 39 -2.74 10.40 -18.94
N VAL A 40 -2.60 10.06 -17.65
CA VAL A 40 -2.66 8.68 -17.17
C VAL A 40 -4.11 8.17 -17.24
N HIS A 41 -4.31 7.00 -17.85
CA HIS A 41 -5.63 6.38 -17.96
C HIS A 41 -6.26 6.15 -16.57
N PRO A 42 -7.57 6.40 -16.36
CA PRO A 42 -8.18 6.34 -15.03
C PRO A 42 -7.96 5.02 -14.30
N VAL A 43 -8.04 3.89 -15.00
CA VAL A 43 -7.79 2.55 -14.41
C VAL A 43 -6.33 2.40 -13.96
N LEU A 44 -5.38 2.87 -14.76
CA LEU A 44 -3.95 2.86 -14.42
C LEU A 44 -3.67 3.76 -13.20
N ASN A 45 -4.30 4.94 -13.17
CA ASN A 45 -4.19 5.83 -12.02
C ASN A 45 -4.81 5.21 -10.76
N GLY A 46 -5.94 4.50 -10.90
CA GLY A 46 -6.56 3.72 -9.83
C GLY A 46 -5.67 2.59 -9.31
N MET A 47 -4.97 1.86 -10.19
CA MET A 47 -3.98 0.86 -9.79
C MET A 47 -2.83 1.49 -9.01
N ALA A 48 -2.26 2.59 -9.51
CA ALA A 48 -1.20 3.31 -8.81
C ALA A 48 -1.64 3.77 -7.41
N THR A 49 -2.86 4.31 -7.34
CA THR A 49 -3.51 4.74 -6.10
C THR A 49 -3.72 3.56 -5.13
N GLY A 50 -4.13 2.40 -5.64
CA GLY A 50 -4.30 1.18 -4.85
C GLY A 50 -2.97 0.64 -4.31
N ALA A 51 -1.89 0.69 -5.10
CA ALA A 51 -0.56 0.34 -4.62
C ALA A 51 -0.07 1.24 -3.49
N ASP A 52 -0.31 2.55 -3.59
CA ASP A 52 0.04 3.50 -2.53
C ASP A 52 -0.73 3.22 -1.22
N TRP A 53 -2.00 2.84 -1.35
CA TRP A 53 -2.83 2.41 -0.22
C TRP A 53 -2.32 1.09 0.40
N MET A 54 -1.82 0.14 -0.39
CA MET A 54 -1.22 -1.12 0.06
C MET A 54 0.24 -0.93 0.53
N SER A 55 0.40 -0.18 1.62
CA SER A 55 1.72 0.22 2.12
C SER A 55 2.21 -0.65 3.28
N ALA A 56 3.41 -0.35 3.82
CA ALA A 56 3.93 -1.05 5.00
C ALA A 56 2.99 -0.94 6.21
N ALA A 57 2.26 0.17 6.33
CA ALA A 57 1.22 0.34 7.33
C ALA A 57 0.09 -0.70 7.14
N SER A 58 -0.37 -0.88 5.91
CA SER A 58 -1.46 -1.79 5.59
C SER A 58 -1.07 -3.26 5.78
N PHE A 59 0.20 -3.63 5.55
CA PHE A 59 0.64 -5.02 5.70
C PHE A 59 1.17 -5.33 7.10
N ILE A 60 2.23 -4.64 7.52
CA ILE A 60 2.95 -4.93 8.77
C ILE A 60 2.12 -4.48 9.97
N SER A 61 1.55 -3.27 9.92
CA SER A 61 0.79 -2.77 11.07
C SER A 61 -0.54 -3.49 11.25
N MET A 62 -1.23 -3.89 10.18
CA MET A 62 -2.44 -4.71 10.34
C MET A 62 -2.16 -6.10 10.86
N ALA A 63 -1.14 -6.78 10.33
CA ALA A 63 -0.75 -8.08 10.86
C ALA A 63 -0.42 -7.96 12.36
N GLY A 64 0.31 -6.92 12.76
CA GLY A 64 0.58 -6.64 14.18
C GLY A 64 -0.68 -6.34 14.98
N LEU A 65 -1.55 -5.44 14.52
CA LEU A 65 -2.77 -5.08 15.22
C LEU A 65 -3.69 -6.28 15.43
N ILE A 66 -3.88 -7.11 14.40
CA ILE A 66 -4.70 -8.33 14.51
C ILE A 66 -4.03 -9.33 15.45
N ALA A 67 -2.70 -9.49 15.39
CA ALA A 67 -1.97 -10.40 16.29
C ALA A 67 -2.04 -9.99 17.77
N PHE A 68 -2.26 -8.71 18.10
CA PHE A 68 -2.34 -8.22 19.48
C PHE A 68 -3.74 -7.88 19.97
N LYS A 69 -4.66 -7.53 19.06
CA LYS A 69 -6.02 -7.08 19.37
C LYS A 69 -7.11 -7.96 18.77
N GLY A 70 -6.75 -9.03 18.08
CA GLY A 70 -7.70 -9.95 17.45
C GLY A 70 -8.47 -9.32 16.30
N TYR A 71 -9.66 -9.87 16.04
CA TYR A 71 -10.48 -9.49 14.90
C TYR A 71 -11.05 -8.07 14.98
N ASP A 72 -11.22 -7.51 16.18
CA ASP A 72 -11.69 -6.13 16.39
C ASP A 72 -10.80 -5.09 15.70
N ALA A 73 -9.52 -5.38 15.52
CA ALA A 73 -8.63 -4.50 14.75
C ALA A 73 -9.05 -4.32 13.29
N SER A 74 -9.84 -5.23 12.72
CA SER A 74 -10.32 -5.17 11.33
C SER A 74 -11.22 -3.95 11.06
N VAL A 75 -11.84 -3.36 12.09
CA VAL A 75 -12.63 -2.13 11.93
C VAL A 75 -11.78 -0.95 11.46
N PHE A 76 -10.48 -0.93 11.80
CA PHE A 76 -9.56 0.09 11.29
C PHE A 76 -9.43 0.00 9.77
N LEU A 77 -9.25 -1.21 9.24
CA LEU A 77 -9.16 -1.48 7.81
C LEU A 77 -10.43 -0.99 7.11
N MET A 78 -11.60 -1.34 7.62
CA MET A 78 -12.88 -0.90 7.06
C MET A 78 -13.04 0.63 7.12
N GLY A 79 -12.74 1.24 8.28
CA GLY A 79 -12.89 2.67 8.51
C GLY A 79 -12.01 3.52 7.62
N TRP A 80 -10.71 3.21 7.53
CA TRP A 80 -9.81 4.00 6.69
C TRP A 80 -10.05 3.74 5.20
N THR A 81 -10.40 2.50 4.78
CA THR A 81 -10.73 2.19 3.38
C THR A 81 -11.99 2.93 2.96
N GLY A 82 -13.02 2.90 3.80
CA GLY A 82 -14.25 3.66 3.59
C GLY A 82 -13.97 5.16 3.47
N GLY A 83 -13.16 5.71 4.38
CA GLY A 83 -12.72 7.10 4.32
C GLY A 83 -11.97 7.44 3.02
N TYR A 84 -11.13 6.52 2.54
CA TYR A 84 -10.42 6.65 1.28
C TYR A 84 -11.37 6.73 0.08
N CYS A 85 -12.35 5.83 0.01
CA CYS A 85 -13.38 5.83 -1.03
C CYS A 85 -14.23 7.11 -0.99
N LEU A 86 -14.62 7.57 0.21
CA LEU A 86 -15.36 8.81 0.38
C LEU A 86 -14.56 10.02 -0.10
N LEU A 87 -13.28 10.11 0.27
CA LEU A 87 -12.39 11.19 -0.21
C LEU A 87 -12.25 11.16 -1.74
N ALA A 88 -12.05 9.97 -2.31
CA ALA A 88 -11.92 9.79 -3.76
C ALA A 88 -13.19 10.18 -4.52
N MET A 89 -14.38 9.89 -3.98
CA MET A 89 -15.66 10.21 -4.63
C MET A 89 -16.14 11.65 -4.37
N LEU A 90 -15.91 12.17 -3.15
CA LEU A 90 -16.52 13.43 -2.70
C LEU A 90 -15.56 14.60 -2.76
N LEU A 91 -14.25 14.41 -2.66
CA LEU A 91 -13.28 15.51 -2.62
C LEU A 91 -12.47 15.61 -3.91
N ALA A 92 -11.95 14.48 -4.40
CA ALA A 92 -11.08 14.45 -5.57
C ALA A 92 -11.69 15.09 -6.84
N PRO A 93 -13.00 14.94 -7.15
CA PRO A 93 -13.59 15.58 -8.33
C PRO A 93 -13.58 17.11 -8.24
N TYR A 94 -13.80 17.68 -7.04
CA TYR A 94 -13.76 19.14 -6.84
C TYR A 94 -12.35 19.68 -6.97
N LEU A 95 -11.38 19.02 -6.34
CA LEU A 95 -9.97 19.40 -6.47
C LEU A 95 -9.50 19.33 -7.92
N ARG A 96 -9.92 18.30 -8.67
CA ARG A 96 -9.60 18.16 -10.10
C ARG A 96 -10.21 19.29 -10.94
N LYS A 97 -11.44 19.70 -10.66
CA LYS A 97 -12.08 20.86 -11.33
C LYS A 97 -11.38 22.18 -10.99
N TYR A 98 -10.85 22.32 -9.79
CA TYR A 98 -10.14 23.51 -9.35
C TYR A 98 -8.76 23.68 -10.03
N GLY A 99 -8.16 22.59 -10.50
CA GLY A 99 -7.04 22.62 -11.44
C GLY A 99 -5.67 22.99 -10.85
N LYS A 100 -5.58 23.21 -9.53
CA LYS A 100 -4.34 23.52 -8.81
C LYS A 100 -3.49 22.27 -8.55
N PHE A 101 -2.21 22.50 -8.27
CA PHE A 101 -1.22 21.42 -8.10
C PHE A 101 -1.18 20.86 -6.68
N THR A 102 -1.64 21.62 -5.67
CA THR A 102 -1.53 21.21 -4.26
C THR A 102 -2.77 21.56 -3.43
N VAL A 103 -3.04 20.77 -2.39
CA VAL A 103 -4.14 21.01 -1.44
C VAL A 103 -3.97 22.32 -0.65
N PRO A 104 -2.76 22.69 -0.16
CA PRO A 104 -2.57 23.98 0.52
C PRO A 104 -2.86 25.18 -0.37
N GLU A 105 -2.52 25.11 -1.66
CA GLU A 105 -2.87 26.16 -2.63
C GLU A 105 -4.39 26.30 -2.77
N PHE A 106 -5.10 25.17 -2.89
CA PHE A 106 -6.57 25.16 -2.89
C PHE A 106 -7.15 25.82 -1.63
N ILE A 107 -6.63 25.50 -0.44
CA ILE A 107 -7.11 26.10 0.82
C ILE A 107 -6.84 27.61 0.84
N GLY A 108 -5.64 28.03 0.46
CA GLY A 108 -5.28 29.45 0.40
C GLY A 108 -6.20 30.25 -0.52
N ASP A 109 -6.48 29.73 -1.70
CA ASP A 109 -7.33 30.39 -2.70
C ASP A 109 -8.81 30.36 -2.30
N ARG A 110 -9.29 29.23 -1.75
CA ARG A 110 -10.67 29.07 -1.30
C ARG A 110 -11.08 30.03 -0.19
N TYR A 111 -10.13 30.38 0.69
CA TYR A 111 -10.33 31.28 1.82
C TYR A 111 -9.67 32.66 1.64
N TYR A 112 -9.06 32.93 0.47
CA TYR A 112 -8.34 34.17 0.18
C TYR A 112 -7.31 34.55 1.27
N SER A 113 -6.61 33.56 1.83
CA SER A 113 -5.76 33.73 3.01
C SER A 113 -4.42 33.01 2.87
N ASN A 114 -3.35 33.80 2.87
CA ASN A 114 -1.98 33.29 2.93
C ASN A 114 -1.70 32.56 4.26
N THR A 115 -2.31 33.00 5.36
CA THR A 115 -2.19 32.31 6.65
C THR A 115 -2.79 30.90 6.58
N ALA A 116 -3.99 30.76 5.99
CA ALA A 116 -4.61 29.45 5.81
C ALA A 116 -3.77 28.53 4.91
N ARG A 117 -3.15 29.08 3.87
CA ARG A 117 -2.20 28.34 3.01
C ARG A 117 -1.00 27.84 3.82
N VAL A 118 -0.37 28.69 4.63
CA VAL A 118 0.80 28.32 5.44
C VAL A 118 0.44 27.24 6.46
N VAL A 119 -0.69 27.37 7.15
CA VAL A 119 -1.17 26.34 8.08
C VAL A 119 -1.37 25.01 7.35
N ALA A 120 -2.01 25.02 6.18
CA ALA A 120 -2.19 23.82 5.38
C ALA A 120 -0.87 23.19 4.91
N VAL A 121 0.14 24.00 4.57
CA VAL A 121 1.49 23.50 4.25
C VAL A 121 2.12 22.81 5.47
N ILE A 122 2.04 23.41 6.65
CA ILE A 122 2.57 22.81 7.89
C ILE A 122 1.87 21.47 8.16
N CYS A 123 0.54 21.44 8.10
CA CYS A 123 -0.23 20.20 8.27
C CYS A 123 0.18 19.12 7.24
N LEU A 124 0.35 19.50 5.97
CA LEU A 124 0.79 18.59 4.92
C LEU A 124 2.18 18.02 5.22
N ILE A 125 3.14 18.84 5.65
CA ILE A 125 4.50 18.41 5.99
C ILE A 125 4.47 17.46 7.18
N VAL A 126 3.77 17.80 8.26
CA VAL A 126 3.69 16.97 9.47
C VAL A 126 3.06 15.60 9.15
N ALA A 127 1.95 15.58 8.40
CA ALA A 127 1.31 14.34 7.98
C ALA A 127 2.23 13.50 7.08
N SER A 128 2.91 14.13 6.11
CA SER A 128 3.80 13.44 5.17
C SER A 128 5.03 12.86 5.87
N LEU A 129 5.67 13.62 6.75
CA LEU A 129 6.86 13.15 7.50
C LEU A 129 6.50 11.98 8.42
N THR A 130 5.39 12.08 9.14
CA THR A 130 4.90 11.00 10.01
C THR A 130 4.68 9.72 9.21
N TYR A 131 4.08 9.85 8.02
CA TYR A 131 3.85 8.70 7.15
C TYR A 131 5.16 8.11 6.62
N VAL A 132 6.08 8.94 6.11
CA VAL A 132 7.38 8.50 5.59
C VAL A 132 8.20 7.78 6.66
N ILE A 133 8.21 8.27 7.90
CA ILE A 133 8.91 7.61 9.03
C ILE A 133 8.37 6.18 9.22
N GLY A 134 7.04 6.02 9.23
CA GLY A 134 6.40 4.71 9.33
C GLY A 134 6.77 3.77 8.19
N GLN A 135 6.74 4.26 6.94
CA GLN A 135 7.12 3.48 5.76
C GLN A 135 8.59 3.05 5.81
N MET A 136 9.50 3.96 6.17
CA MET A 136 10.93 3.65 6.22
C MET A 136 11.24 2.63 7.31
N LYS A 137 10.56 2.69 8.47
CA LYS A 137 10.65 1.63 9.48
C LYS A 137 10.19 0.28 8.92
N GLY A 138 9.10 0.25 8.15
CA GLY A 138 8.64 -0.95 7.46
C GLY A 138 9.68 -1.53 6.49
N VAL A 139 10.34 -0.67 5.71
CA VAL A 139 11.43 -1.07 4.80
C VAL A 139 12.60 -1.67 5.57
N GLY A 140 13.05 -1.03 6.65
CA GLY A 140 14.14 -1.53 7.50
C GLY A 140 13.82 -2.92 8.10
N VAL A 141 12.60 -3.11 8.60
CA VAL A 141 12.14 -4.43 9.11
C VAL A 141 12.10 -5.47 7.99
N ALA A 142 11.54 -5.15 6.82
CA ALA A 142 11.48 -6.10 5.70
C ALA A 142 12.89 -6.49 5.23
N PHE A 143 13.78 -5.52 5.01
CA PHE A 143 15.12 -5.79 4.50
C PHE A 143 15.97 -6.56 5.51
N SER A 144 15.91 -6.20 6.80
CA SER A 144 16.65 -6.95 7.82
C SER A 144 16.20 -8.40 7.96
N ARG A 145 14.92 -8.69 7.73
CA ARG A 145 14.37 -10.05 7.80
C ARG A 145 14.63 -10.86 6.54
N PHE A 146 14.42 -10.30 5.36
CA PHE A 146 14.47 -11.05 4.10
C PHE A 146 15.85 -11.01 3.42
N LEU A 147 16.62 -9.95 3.62
CA LEU A 147 17.98 -9.82 3.07
C LEU A 147 19.05 -10.20 4.10
N GLU A 148 18.65 -10.48 5.34
CA GLU A 148 19.53 -10.80 6.48
C GLU A 148 20.59 -9.71 6.74
N LEU A 149 20.22 -8.45 6.50
CA LEU A 149 21.08 -7.30 6.75
C LEU A 149 20.82 -6.71 8.14
N PRO A 150 21.80 -6.05 8.77
CA PRO A 150 21.54 -5.22 9.95
C PRO A 150 20.45 -4.18 9.64
N TYR A 151 19.57 -3.92 10.61
CA TYR A 151 18.43 -3.01 10.43
C TYR A 151 18.84 -1.64 9.86
N GLU A 152 19.88 -1.02 10.43
CA GLU A 152 20.37 0.30 9.98
C GLU A 152 20.87 0.27 8.52
N VAL A 153 21.50 -0.82 8.10
CA VAL A 153 21.97 -1.00 6.72
C VAL A 153 20.79 -1.18 5.79
N GLY A 154 19.82 -2.02 6.16
CA GLY A 154 18.60 -2.23 5.38
C GLY A 154 17.78 -0.95 5.22
N LEU A 155 17.61 -0.19 6.30
CA LEU A 155 16.97 1.13 6.29
C LEU A 155 17.70 2.10 5.35
N GLY A 156 19.02 2.23 5.50
CA GLY A 156 19.82 3.14 4.67
C GLY A 156 19.76 2.81 3.18
N VAL A 157 19.89 1.54 2.81
CA VAL A 157 19.78 1.08 1.41
C VAL A 157 18.39 1.37 0.85
N GLY A 158 17.34 1.06 1.62
CA GLY A 158 15.96 1.33 1.24
C GLY A 158 15.69 2.81 0.98
N MET A 159 16.15 3.68 1.89
CA MET A 159 16.02 5.13 1.76
C MET A 159 16.71 5.65 0.49
N VAL A 160 17.94 5.21 0.21
CA VAL A 160 18.70 5.64 -0.98
C VAL A 160 18.00 5.21 -2.26
N ILE A 161 17.53 3.96 -2.34
CA ILE A 161 16.83 3.45 -3.52
C ILE A 161 15.55 4.27 -3.78
N VAL A 162 14.72 4.45 -2.74
CA VAL A 162 13.48 5.23 -2.83
C VAL A 162 13.74 6.67 -3.24
N PHE A 163 14.76 7.30 -2.64
CA PHE A 163 15.17 8.66 -2.99
C PHE A 163 15.57 8.77 -4.46
N ILE A 164 16.42 7.86 -4.96
CA ILE A 164 16.91 7.89 -6.33
C ILE A 164 15.75 7.81 -7.33
N TYR A 165 14.87 6.81 -7.24
CA TYR A 165 13.81 6.68 -8.24
C TYR A 165 12.71 7.74 -8.09
N ALA A 166 12.44 8.24 -6.89
CA ALA A 166 11.45 9.29 -6.68
C ALA A 166 11.92 10.63 -7.29
N VAL A 167 13.18 11.01 -7.05
CA VAL A 167 13.77 12.24 -7.60
C VAL A 167 13.97 12.15 -9.11
N LEU A 168 14.44 11.00 -9.61
CA LEU A 168 14.69 10.84 -11.05
C LEU A 168 13.41 10.63 -11.87
N GLY A 169 12.37 10.04 -11.30
CA GLY A 169 11.13 9.69 -12.01
C GLY A 169 10.09 10.81 -12.03
N GLY A 170 10.01 11.62 -10.97
CA GLY A 170 8.86 12.51 -10.74
C GLY A 170 7.54 11.72 -10.61
N MET A 171 6.40 12.41 -10.57
CA MET A 171 5.08 11.76 -10.45
C MET A 171 4.83 10.79 -11.62
N LYS A 172 5.25 11.13 -12.86
CA LYS A 172 5.14 10.21 -14.00
C LYS A 172 5.84 8.88 -13.74
N GLY A 173 7.12 8.91 -13.35
CA GLY A 173 7.88 7.70 -13.04
C GLY A 173 7.26 6.93 -11.87
N VAL A 174 6.91 7.64 -10.79
CA VAL A 174 6.28 7.05 -9.60
C VAL A 174 4.97 6.34 -9.95
N THR A 175 4.08 6.97 -10.72
CA THR A 175 2.80 6.36 -11.13
C THR A 175 3.01 5.06 -11.90
N TYR A 176 3.92 5.02 -12.87
CA TYR A 176 4.20 3.79 -13.61
C TYR A 176 4.86 2.71 -12.75
N THR A 177 5.74 3.08 -11.82
CA THR A 177 6.28 2.10 -10.86
C THR A 177 5.20 1.56 -9.92
N GLN A 178 4.27 2.40 -9.46
CA GLN A 178 3.16 2.00 -8.60
C GLN A 178 2.17 1.07 -9.33
N ILE A 179 1.96 1.25 -10.63
CA ILE A 179 1.15 0.31 -11.43
C ILE A 179 1.80 -1.07 -11.45
N ALA A 180 3.12 -1.16 -11.66
CA ALA A 180 3.83 -2.43 -11.61
C ALA A 180 3.77 -3.06 -10.20
N GLN A 181 3.96 -2.25 -9.16
CA GLN A 181 3.81 -2.67 -7.76
C GLN A 181 2.40 -3.19 -7.46
N TYR A 182 1.36 -2.54 -7.99
CA TYR A 182 -0.02 -2.98 -7.84
C TYR A 182 -0.20 -4.41 -8.34
N CYS A 183 0.30 -4.71 -9.54
CA CYS A 183 0.21 -6.06 -10.08
C CYS A 183 0.91 -7.07 -9.17
N VAL A 184 2.15 -6.80 -8.76
CA VAL A 184 2.91 -7.68 -7.86
C VAL A 184 2.17 -7.90 -6.54
N LEU A 185 1.65 -6.84 -5.93
CA LEU A 185 0.93 -6.90 -4.68
C LEU A 185 -0.36 -7.72 -4.82
N ILE A 186 -1.21 -7.42 -5.82
CA ILE A 186 -2.46 -8.17 -6.01
C ILE A 186 -2.19 -9.66 -6.19
N PHE A 187 -1.18 -10.05 -6.98
CA PHE A 187 -0.78 -11.45 -7.07
C PHE A 187 -0.33 -12.01 -5.71
N ALA A 188 0.49 -11.27 -4.95
CA ALA A 188 0.98 -11.68 -3.64
C ALA A 188 -0.14 -11.83 -2.60
N TYR A 189 -1.22 -11.04 -2.67
CA TYR A 189 -2.38 -11.17 -1.79
C TYR A 189 -3.34 -12.28 -2.23
N THR A 190 -3.70 -12.30 -3.52
CA THR A 190 -4.76 -13.17 -4.03
C THR A 190 -4.32 -14.61 -4.14
N VAL A 191 -3.08 -14.89 -4.55
CA VAL A 191 -2.60 -16.27 -4.74
C VAL A 191 -2.67 -17.07 -3.44
N PRO A 192 -2.06 -16.66 -2.31
CA PRO A 192 -2.18 -17.39 -1.06
C PRO A 192 -3.62 -17.55 -0.59
N ALA A 193 -4.44 -16.49 -0.73
CA ALA A 193 -5.84 -16.55 -0.33
C ALA A 193 -6.63 -17.61 -1.11
N VAL A 194 -6.42 -17.71 -2.43
CA VAL A 194 -7.04 -18.72 -3.30
C VAL A 194 -6.60 -20.12 -2.89
N PHE A 195 -5.31 -20.35 -2.67
CA PHE A 195 -4.80 -21.66 -2.25
C PHE A 195 -5.30 -22.08 -0.88
N ILE A 196 -5.36 -21.16 0.09
CA ILE A 196 -5.93 -21.43 1.41
C ILE A 196 -7.42 -21.78 1.29
N SER A 197 -8.18 -21.02 0.49
CA SER A 197 -9.60 -21.28 0.24
C SER A 197 -9.83 -22.65 -0.40
N LEU A 198 -9.04 -23.00 -1.42
CA LEU A 198 -9.09 -24.32 -2.05
C LEU A 198 -8.77 -25.44 -1.06
N GLN A 199 -7.70 -25.27 -0.28
CA GLN A 199 -7.25 -26.32 0.62
C GLN A 199 -8.22 -26.57 1.77
N LEU A 200 -8.93 -25.53 2.24
CA LEU A 200 -9.85 -25.62 3.37
C LEU A 200 -11.30 -25.90 2.96
N THR A 201 -11.75 -25.49 1.78
CA THR A 201 -13.18 -25.47 1.41
C THR A 201 -13.48 -25.99 0.01
N ASP A 202 -12.47 -26.46 -0.73
CA ASP A 202 -12.53 -26.84 -2.14
C ASP A 202 -13.04 -25.74 -3.09
N ASN A 203 -13.13 -24.49 -2.61
CA ASN A 203 -13.59 -23.35 -3.39
C ASN A 203 -12.41 -22.45 -3.81
N PRO A 204 -12.19 -22.21 -5.12
CA PRO A 204 -11.13 -21.32 -5.59
C PRO A 204 -11.34 -19.84 -5.28
N LEU A 205 -12.56 -19.42 -4.97
CA LEU A 205 -12.87 -18.02 -4.68
C LEU A 205 -12.89 -17.79 -3.16
N PRO A 206 -11.91 -17.08 -2.57
CA PRO A 206 -11.83 -16.88 -1.13
C PRO A 206 -13.08 -16.26 -0.52
N GLN A 207 -13.75 -15.38 -1.28
CA GLN A 207 -14.99 -14.72 -0.86
C GLN A 207 -16.13 -15.73 -0.67
N LEU A 208 -16.18 -16.78 -1.49
CA LEU A 208 -17.17 -17.85 -1.36
C LEU A 208 -16.70 -18.90 -0.35
N GLY A 209 -15.39 -19.21 -0.32
CA GLY A 209 -14.80 -20.12 0.66
C GLY A 209 -15.01 -19.67 2.10
N LEU A 210 -14.99 -18.36 2.39
CA LEU A 210 -15.33 -17.83 3.71
C LEU A 210 -16.70 -18.31 4.20
N GLY A 211 -17.71 -18.35 3.34
CA GLY A 211 -19.05 -18.84 3.68
C GLY A 211 -19.24 -20.36 3.55
N ALA A 212 -18.21 -21.10 3.14
CA ALA A 212 -18.30 -22.53 2.87
C ALA A 212 -17.95 -23.38 4.11
N GLN A 213 -18.31 -24.66 4.03
CA GLN A 213 -17.91 -25.65 5.02
C GLN A 213 -16.47 -26.10 4.78
N LEU A 214 -15.81 -26.49 5.86
CA LEU A 214 -14.50 -27.11 5.80
C LEU A 214 -14.58 -28.50 5.14
N ASN A 215 -13.56 -28.82 4.34
CA ASN A 215 -13.41 -30.13 3.68
C ASN A 215 -12.81 -31.20 4.61
N ASP A 216 -12.73 -30.94 5.91
CA ASP A 216 -12.20 -31.85 6.94
C ASP A 216 -13.25 -32.85 7.48
N GLY A 217 -14.48 -32.82 6.96
CA GLY A 217 -15.58 -33.68 7.37
C GLY A 217 -16.26 -33.26 8.68
N SER A 218 -15.87 -32.13 9.28
CA SER A 218 -16.48 -31.62 10.52
C SER A 218 -17.88 -31.01 10.32
N GLY A 219 -18.24 -30.66 9.09
CA GLY A 219 -19.46 -29.91 8.77
C GLY A 219 -19.45 -28.46 9.28
N MET A 220 -18.33 -28.00 9.84
CA MET A 220 -18.17 -26.65 10.38
C MET A 220 -17.93 -25.63 9.25
N PHE A 221 -18.52 -24.44 9.39
CA PHE A 221 -18.24 -23.34 8.47
C PHE A 221 -16.86 -22.74 8.75
N LEU A 222 -16.17 -22.26 7.71
CA LEU A 222 -14.84 -21.65 7.84
C LEU A 222 -14.85 -20.47 8.82
N LEU A 223 -15.88 -19.61 8.77
CA LEU A 223 -16.04 -18.50 9.74
C LEU A 223 -16.12 -18.99 11.19
N GLU A 224 -16.91 -20.03 11.45
CA GLU A 224 -17.05 -20.58 12.80
C GLU A 224 -15.72 -21.16 13.31
N LYS A 225 -14.94 -21.78 12.42
CA LYS A 225 -13.59 -22.27 12.76
C LYS A 225 -12.64 -21.12 13.07
N LEU A 226 -12.71 -20.02 12.32
CA LEU A 226 -11.89 -18.84 12.57
C LEU A 226 -12.24 -18.20 13.92
N ASP A 227 -13.53 -18.07 14.23
CA ASP A 227 -14.00 -17.54 15.53
C ASP A 227 -13.51 -18.42 16.69
N LYS A 228 -13.63 -19.75 16.56
CA LYS A 228 -13.09 -20.70 17.55
C LYS A 228 -11.58 -20.57 17.70
N THR A 229 -10.86 -20.42 16.59
CA THR A 229 -9.39 -20.25 16.62
C THR A 229 -8.99 -18.97 17.35
N LEU A 230 -9.74 -17.88 17.20
CA LEU A 230 -9.50 -16.65 17.95
C LEU A 230 -9.69 -16.85 19.46
N VAL A 231 -10.75 -17.56 19.85
CA VAL A 231 -10.99 -17.92 21.26
C VAL A 231 -9.88 -18.83 21.79
N ASP A 232 -9.48 -19.84 21.04
CA ASP A 232 -8.40 -20.78 21.40
C ASP A 232 -7.04 -20.07 21.55
N LEU A 233 -6.82 -18.99 20.80
CA LEU A 233 -5.65 -18.11 20.90
C LEU A 233 -5.73 -17.12 22.09
N GLY A 234 -6.84 -17.13 22.84
CA GLY A 234 -7.03 -16.31 24.05
C GLY A 234 -7.64 -14.94 23.80
N PHE A 235 -8.19 -14.68 22.61
CA PHE A 235 -8.95 -13.45 22.37
C PHE A 235 -10.38 -13.58 22.91
N THR A 236 -10.86 -12.53 23.58
CA THR A 236 -12.26 -12.42 24.00
C THR A 236 -13.16 -12.15 22.80
N GLN A 237 -14.35 -12.78 22.76
CA GLN A 237 -15.40 -12.46 21.79
C GLN A 237 -15.90 -11.02 21.93
#